data_AF-A0A8T7FV28-F1
#
_entry.id   AF-A0A8T7FV28-F1
#
_cell.length_a   1.000
_cell.length_b   1.000
_cell.length_c   1.000
_cell.angle_alpha   90.00
_cell.angle_beta   90.00
_cell.angle_gamma   90.00
#
_symmetry.space_group_name_H-M   'P 1'
#
loop_
_entity.id
_entity.type
_entity.pdbx_description
1 polymer ?
#
loop_
_entity_poly.entity_id
_entity_poly.type
_entity_poly.pdbx_seq_one_letter_code
_entity_poly.pdbx_strand_id
1 'polypeptide(L)' 'MSIHDLPSRLAGLVASYSLNIQKGEMIAMQASTEAVPLVWVCLYILGVGIMTIVQ' A
#
# COMPACT_ATOMS: atom_id res chain seq x y z
N MET A 1 -4.97 -22.49 1.39
CA MET A 1 -4.61 -21.06 1.27
C MET A 1 -3.44 -20.80 2.18
N SER A 2 -2.38 -20.13 1.69
CA SER A 2 -1.15 -19.91 2.43
C SER A 2 -1.21 -18.61 3.22
N ILE A 3 -0.65 -18.60 4.45
CA ILE A 3 -0.58 -17.39 5.29
C ILE A 3 0.28 -16.29 4.65
N HIS A 4 1.14 -16.66 3.70
CA HIS A 4 2.00 -15.74 2.95
C HIS A 4 1.22 -14.83 1.98
N ASP A 5 -0.01 -15.19 1.61
CA ASP A 5 -0.89 -14.38 0.74
C ASP A 5 -1.75 -13.39 1.54
N LEU A 6 -1.71 -13.46 2.88
CA LEU A 6 -2.52 -12.62 3.76
C LEU A 6 -2.14 -11.13 3.65
N PRO A 7 -0.84 -10.74 3.67
CA PRO A 7 -0.45 -9.33 3.63
C PRO A 7 -0.85 -8.64 2.33
N SER A 8 -0.70 -9.33 1.20
CA SER A 8 -1.03 -8.81 -0.12
C SER A 8 -2.54 -8.63 -0.31
N ARG A 9 -3.36 -9.55 0.20
CA ARG A 9 -4.82 -9.39 0.22
C ARG A 9 -5.28 -8.26 1.12
N LEU A 10 -4.69 -8.13 2.30
CA LEU A 10 -5.04 -7.07 3.24
C LEU A 10 -4.69 -5.69 2.68
N ALA A 11 -3.52 -5.55 2.05
CA ALA A 11 -3.12 -4.34 1.33
C ALA A 11 -4.10 -3.98 0.21
N GLY A 12 -4.52 -4.95 -0.59
CA GLY A 12 -5.54 -4.76 -1.63
C GLY A 12 -6.89 -4.29 -1.07
N LEU A 13 -7.36 -4.91 0.02
CA LEU A 13 -8.62 -4.53 0.66
C LEU A 13 -8.58 -3.11 1.23
N VAL A 14 -7.51 -2.74 1.96
CA VAL A 14 -7.37 -1.38 2.51
C VAL A 14 -7.32 -0.35 1.40
N ALA A 15 -6.61 -0.63 0.30
CA ALA A 15 -6.51 0.29 -0.80
C ALA A 15 -7.84 0.50 -1.55
N SER A 16 -8.58 -0.58 -1.82
CA SER A 16 -9.85 -0.51 -2.54
C SER A 16 -11.00 0.00 -1.68
N TYR A 17 -11.12 -0.44 -0.43
CA TYR A 17 -12.29 -0.15 0.40
C TYR A 17 -12.11 1.01 1.36
N SER A 18 -10.90 1.21 1.90
CA SER A 18 -10.66 2.29 2.86
C SER A 18 -10.19 3.58 2.19
N LEU A 19 -9.42 3.46 1.10
CA LEU A 19 -8.80 4.61 0.43
C LEU A 19 -9.37 4.89 -0.97
N ASN A 20 -10.20 3.99 -1.51
CA ASN A 20 -10.80 4.08 -2.86
C ASN A 20 -9.79 4.46 -3.96
N ILE A 21 -8.60 3.88 -3.88
CA ILE A 21 -7.49 4.20 -4.78
C ILE A 21 -7.76 3.63 -6.17
N GLN A 22 -7.64 4.48 -7.18
CA GLN A 22 -7.68 4.09 -8.57
C GLN A 22 -6.28 3.94 -9.16
N LYS A 23 -6.16 3.05 -10.15
CA LYS A 23 -4.90 2.80 -10.84
C LYS A 23 -4.44 4.06 -11.56
N GLY A 24 -3.19 4.46 -11.31
CA GLY A 24 -2.60 5.68 -11.87
C GLY A 24 -2.79 6.94 -11.01
N GLU A 25 -3.51 6.85 -9.89
CA GLU A 25 -3.55 7.94 -8.92
C GLU A 25 -2.24 8.05 -8.14
N MET A 26 -1.92 9.28 -7.74
CA MET A 26 -0.86 9.56 -6.78
C MET A 26 -1.44 9.72 -5.38
N ILE A 27 -0.81 9.07 -4.42
CA ILE A 27 -1.25 9.05 -3.02
C ILE A 27 -0.15 9.63 -2.15
N ALA A 28 -0.52 10.58 -1.30
CA ALA A 28 0.35 11.01 -0.21
C ALA A 28 0.14 10.08 0.99
N MET A 29 1.20 9.43 1.44
CA MET A 29 1.15 8.52 2.60
C MET A 29 2.16 8.97 3.65
N GLN A 30 1.69 9.17 4.88
CA GLN A 30 2.57 9.39 6.02
C GLN A 30 2.85 8.04 6.68
N ALA A 31 4.12 7.67 6.77
CA ALA A 31 4.52 6.36 7.27
C ALA A 31 5.73 6.48 8.20
N SER A 32 5.77 5.65 9.23
CA SER A 32 6.99 5.49 10.04
C SER A 32 8.10 4.88 9.19
N THR A 33 9.35 5.24 9.50
CA THR A 33 10.54 4.64 8.88
C THR A 33 10.54 3.11 8.91
N GLU A 34 9.98 2.49 9.95
CA GLU A 34 9.86 1.03 10.08
C GLU A 34 8.83 0.41 9.12
N ALA A 35 7.85 1.20 8.65
CA ALA A 35 6.78 0.75 7.77
C ALA A 35 7.14 0.86 6.29
N VAL A 36 8.30 1.44 5.93
CA VAL A 36 8.78 1.57 4.54
C VAL A 36 8.72 0.26 3.72
N PRO A 37 9.08 -0.93 4.27
CA PRO A 37 8.97 -2.18 3.50
C PRO A 37 7.53 -2.50 3.11
N LEU A 38 6.57 -2.17 3.97
CA LEU A 38 5.15 -2.37 3.72
C LEU A 38 4.65 -1.41 2.64
N VAL A 39 5.10 -0.14 2.66
CA VAL A 39 4.76 0.86 1.63
C VAL A 39 5.20 0.40 0.24
N TRP A 40 6.40 -0.19 0.13
CA TRP A 40 6.91 -0.72 -1.13
C TRP A 40 6.08 -1.89 -1.66
N VAL A 41 5.67 -2.80 -0.77
CA VAL A 41 4.79 -3.93 -1.13
C VAL A 41 3.44 -3.40 -1.62
N CYS A 42 2.87 -2.39 -0.96
CA CYS A 42 1.65 -1.73 -1.42
C CYS A 42 1.84 -1.08 -2.80
N LEU A 43 2.94 -0.36 -3.04
CA LEU A 43 3.25 0.28 -4.33
C LEU A 43 3.29 -0.75 -5.47
N TYR A 44 3.96 -1.88 -5.25
CA TYR A 44 4.11 -2.94 -6.25
C TYR A 44 2.78 -3.64 -6.56
N ILE A 45 1.98 -3.94 -5.54
CA ILE A 45 0.70 -4.66 -5.70
C ILE A 45 -0.37 -3.77 -6.34
N LEU A 46 -0.42 -2.49 -5.98
CA LEU A 46 -1.49 -1.59 -6.38
C LEU A 46 -1.19 -0.83 -7.68
N GLY A 47 0.09 -0.76 -8.10
CA GLY A 47 0.50 -0.08 -9.32
C GLY A 47 0.18 1.43 -9.29
N VAL A 48 0.34 2.04 -8.11
CA VAL A 48 0.05 3.45 -7.82
C VAL A 48 1.32 4.19 -7.44
N GLY A 49 1.40 5.47 -7.76
CA GLY A 49 2.52 6.31 -7.31
C GLY A 49 2.29 6.75 -5.86
N ILE A 50 3.19 6.42 -4.94
CA ILE A 50 3.10 6.87 -3.54
C ILE A 50 4.19 7.91 -3.27
N MET A 51 3.76 9.12 -2.93
CA MET A 51 4.60 10.13 -2.29
C MET A 51 4.59 9.85 -0.79
N THR A 52 5.73 9.40 -0.25
CA THR A 52 5.83 9.03 1.17
C THR A 52 6.53 10.13 1.95
N ILE A 53 5.92 10.61 3.03
CA ILE A 53 6.57 11.46 4.02
C ILE A 53 6.93 10.56 5.20
N VAL A 54 8.22 10.30 5.37
CA VAL A 54 8.74 9.44 6.43
C VAL A 54 8.96 10.27 7.69
N GLN A 55 8.45 9.80 8.82
CA GLN A 55 8.74 10.34 10.16
C GLN A 55 9.62 9.38 10.97
#